data_AF-A0A0B8QA89-F1
#
_entry.id   AF-A0A0B8QA89-F1
#
_cell.length_a   1.000
_cell.length_b   1.000
_cell.length_c   1.000
_cell.angle_alpha   90.00
_cell.angle_beta   90.00
_cell.angle_gamma   90.00
#
_symmetry.space_group_name_H-M   'P 1'
#
loop_
_entity.id
_entity.type
_entity.pdbx_description
1 polymer ?
#
loop_
_entity_poly.entity_id
_entity_poly.type
_entity_poly.pdbx_seq_one_letter_code
_entity_poly.pdbx_strand_id
1 'polypeptide(L)'
;MFFNEKENIKASLVVSGLESDIAVLDPTLTTKLPAGLTRSTGMDALTHAVEALVSPMSNAFTDAYAMQATKLIMANLPIAIKNPANIEARANLLQASTMAISAFYSSLGGIPIHNVAHAFGAISHIPHGDANTVLMPVVIETLPEFYITKADKLAEALSVERTGSEEMVYARVVNKLKEFQLETGAITNFKQWQIEAEQKGQIVEAIKKDICFQFYPIADNHIDTIIEAVI
;
A
#
# COMPACT_ATOMS: atom_id res chain seq x y z
N MET A 1 -11.84 -5.80 -7.51
CA MET A 1 -11.74 -4.60 -8.38
C MET A 1 -11.70 -5.04 -9.83
N PHE A 2 -12.43 -4.39 -10.72
CA PHE A 2 -12.38 -4.56 -12.17
C PHE A 2 -12.38 -3.19 -12.85
N PHE A 3 -11.80 -3.08 -14.05
CA PHE A 3 -11.84 -1.84 -14.82
C PHE A 3 -13.16 -1.76 -15.58
N ASN A 4 -13.96 -0.73 -15.31
CA ASN A 4 -15.18 -0.44 -16.06
C ASN A 4 -14.82 0.47 -17.23
N GLU A 5 -14.67 -0.10 -18.42
CA GLU A 5 -14.28 0.62 -19.65
C GLU A 5 -15.27 1.73 -20.03
N LYS A 6 -16.55 1.57 -19.70
CA LYS A 6 -17.59 2.54 -20.06
C LYS A 6 -17.52 3.82 -19.24
N GLU A 7 -17.20 3.67 -17.95
CA GLU A 7 -17.13 4.78 -16.99
C GLU A 7 -15.67 5.24 -16.75
N ASN A 8 -14.68 4.53 -17.30
CA ASN A 8 -13.25 4.77 -17.13
C ASN A 8 -12.80 4.82 -15.66
N ILE A 9 -13.34 3.92 -14.83
CA ILE A 9 -13.03 3.82 -13.40
C ILE A 9 -12.70 2.38 -12.99
N LYS A 10 -11.89 2.21 -11.95
CA LYS A 10 -11.77 0.92 -11.25
C LYS A 10 -12.96 0.79 -10.29
N ALA A 11 -13.83 -0.18 -10.56
CA ALA A 11 -15.01 -0.47 -9.76
C ALA A 11 -14.79 -1.68 -8.83
N SER A 12 -15.47 -1.68 -7.69
CA SER A 12 -15.48 -2.78 -6.73
C SER A 12 -16.81 -3.52 -6.76
N LEU A 13 -16.74 -4.86 -6.73
CA LEU A 13 -17.89 -5.73 -6.47
C LEU A 13 -17.67 -6.40 -5.13
N VAL A 14 -18.55 -6.12 -4.16
CA VAL A 14 -18.52 -6.71 -2.82
C VAL A 14 -19.84 -7.46 -2.64
N VAL A 15 -19.77 -8.78 -2.72
CA VAL A 15 -20.93 -9.67 -2.58
C VAL A 15 -20.49 -10.94 -1.88
N SER A 16 -21.35 -11.48 -1.00
CA SER A 16 -21.09 -12.77 -0.34
C SER A 16 -21.05 -13.90 -1.37
N GLY A 17 -20.08 -14.80 -1.23
CA GLY A 17 -19.87 -15.93 -2.14
C GLY A 17 -18.89 -15.64 -3.28
N LEU A 18 -18.24 -14.48 -3.28
CA LEU A 18 -17.11 -14.19 -4.19
C LEU A 18 -15.79 -14.75 -3.63
N GLU A 19 -15.74 -15.07 -2.34
CA GLU A 19 -14.59 -15.69 -1.69
C GLU A 19 -14.29 -17.06 -2.29
N SER A 20 -13.01 -17.38 -2.47
CA SER A 20 -12.58 -18.69 -2.95
C SER A 20 -12.79 -19.76 -1.88
N ASP A 21 -13.27 -20.95 -2.26
CA ASP A 21 -13.34 -22.10 -1.35
C ASP A 21 -11.95 -22.54 -0.85
N ILE A 22 -10.93 -22.43 -1.71
CA ILE A 22 -9.54 -22.84 -1.45
C ILE A 22 -8.58 -21.83 -2.09
N ALA A 23 -7.60 -21.37 -1.31
CA ALA A 23 -6.46 -20.61 -1.81
C ALA A 23 -5.18 -21.44 -1.68
N VAL A 24 -4.43 -21.60 -2.78
CA VAL A 24 -3.17 -22.37 -2.82
C VAL A 24 -1.98 -21.42 -2.93
N LEU A 25 -1.11 -21.44 -1.93
CA LEU A 25 0.11 -20.62 -1.89
C LEU A 25 1.33 -21.46 -2.30
N ASP A 26 1.53 -21.66 -3.59
CA ASP A 26 2.70 -22.37 -4.13
C ASP A 26 3.84 -21.38 -4.48
N PRO A 27 4.94 -21.34 -3.70
CA PRO A 27 6.05 -20.43 -3.96
C PRO A 27 6.78 -20.72 -5.27
N THR A 28 6.75 -21.97 -5.77
CA THR A 28 7.47 -22.36 -6.98
C THR A 28 6.94 -21.63 -8.21
N LEU A 29 5.62 -21.33 -8.23
CA LEU A 29 4.94 -20.58 -9.29
C LEU A 29 5.36 -19.10 -9.35
N THR A 30 6.00 -18.59 -8.30
CA THR A 30 6.42 -17.18 -8.21
C THR A 30 7.91 -16.96 -8.53
N THR A 31 8.70 -18.03 -8.64
CA THR A 31 10.17 -17.94 -8.79
C THR A 31 10.63 -17.26 -10.08
N LYS A 32 9.79 -17.27 -11.12
CA LYS A 32 10.06 -16.66 -12.42
C LYS A 32 9.50 -15.24 -12.57
N LEU A 33 8.85 -14.68 -11.54
CA LEU A 33 8.39 -13.31 -11.59
C LEU A 33 9.59 -12.36 -11.75
N PRO A 34 9.53 -11.38 -12.69
CA PRO A 34 10.54 -10.35 -12.79
C PRO A 34 10.75 -9.63 -11.45
N ALA A 35 11.97 -9.17 -11.20
CA ALA A 35 12.31 -8.46 -9.97
C ALA A 35 11.42 -7.23 -9.73
N GLY A 36 11.14 -6.46 -10.80
CA GLY A 36 10.23 -5.31 -10.74
C GLY A 36 8.81 -5.68 -10.32
N LEU A 37 8.27 -6.78 -10.86
CA LEU A 37 6.92 -7.24 -10.50
C LEU A 37 6.88 -7.76 -9.06
N THR A 38 7.90 -8.53 -8.64
CA THR A 38 8.04 -9.00 -7.26
C THR A 38 8.06 -7.84 -6.26
N ARG A 39 8.81 -6.78 -6.60
CA ARG A 39 8.87 -5.56 -5.81
C ARG A 39 7.52 -4.86 -5.74
N SER A 40 6.90 -4.62 -6.90
CA SER A 40 5.62 -3.94 -7.01
C SER A 40 4.55 -4.62 -6.15
N THR A 41 4.39 -5.93 -6.28
CA THR A 41 3.40 -6.70 -5.50
C THR A 41 3.77 -6.85 -4.02
N GLY A 42 5.07 -6.87 -3.69
CA GLY A 42 5.52 -6.92 -2.30
C GLY A 42 5.26 -5.61 -1.55
N MET A 43 5.46 -4.48 -2.22
CA MET A 43 5.14 -3.16 -1.68
C MET A 43 3.64 -2.93 -1.58
N ASP A 44 2.86 -3.44 -2.53
CA ASP A 44 1.39 -3.48 -2.44
C ASP A 44 0.90 -4.22 -1.19
N ALA A 45 1.45 -5.41 -0.94
CA ALA A 45 1.19 -6.16 0.28
C ALA A 45 1.61 -5.40 1.55
N LEU A 46 2.70 -4.63 1.51
CA LEU A 46 3.10 -3.78 2.62
C LEU A 46 2.09 -2.65 2.84
N THR A 47 1.61 -2.01 1.78
CA THR A 47 0.55 -0.99 1.86
C THR A 47 -0.70 -1.54 2.51
N HIS A 48 -1.16 -2.74 2.10
CA HIS A 48 -2.30 -3.40 2.75
C HIS A 48 -2.09 -3.54 4.26
N ALA A 49 -0.92 -4.02 4.71
CA ALA A 49 -0.62 -4.19 6.12
C ALA A 49 -0.54 -2.84 6.87
N VAL A 50 0.10 -1.83 6.29
CA VAL A 50 0.21 -0.49 6.88
C VAL A 50 -1.18 0.13 7.05
N GLU A 51 -2.01 0.11 6.02
CA GLU A 51 -3.37 0.67 6.09
C GLU A 51 -4.27 -0.11 7.05
N ALA A 52 -4.11 -1.44 7.12
CA ALA A 52 -4.84 -2.26 8.08
C ALA A 52 -4.49 -1.90 9.54
N LEU A 53 -3.22 -1.60 9.84
CA LEU A 53 -2.76 -1.24 11.19
C LEU A 53 -3.30 0.11 11.66
N VAL A 54 -3.42 1.06 10.74
CA VAL A 54 -3.85 2.43 11.08
C VAL A 54 -5.35 2.63 10.96
N SER A 55 -6.06 1.68 10.33
CA SER A 55 -7.50 1.78 10.13
C SER A 55 -8.27 2.03 11.44
N PRO A 56 -9.28 2.92 11.43
CA PRO A 56 -10.24 3.07 12.51
C PRO A 56 -11.01 1.78 12.86
N MET A 57 -11.09 0.82 11.94
CA MET A 57 -11.75 -0.48 12.11
C MET A 57 -10.76 -1.60 12.49
N SER A 58 -9.50 -1.26 12.77
CA SER A 58 -8.52 -2.23 13.26
C SER A 58 -8.93 -2.84 14.60
N ASN A 59 -8.61 -4.12 14.78
CA ASN A 59 -8.83 -4.88 15.99
C ASN A 59 -7.68 -5.87 16.21
N ALA A 60 -7.69 -6.61 17.32
CA ALA A 60 -6.60 -7.52 17.68
C ALA A 60 -6.31 -8.59 16.62
N PHE A 61 -7.32 -9.06 15.87
CA PHE A 61 -7.12 -10.04 14.81
C PHE A 61 -6.44 -9.42 13.59
N THR A 62 -6.94 -8.27 13.11
CA THR A 62 -6.35 -7.57 11.96
C THR A 62 -4.94 -7.10 12.27
N ASP A 63 -4.71 -6.61 13.50
CA ASP A 63 -3.40 -6.16 13.96
C ASP A 63 -2.39 -7.31 13.98
N ALA A 64 -2.78 -8.48 14.51
CA ALA A 64 -1.91 -9.65 14.54
C ALA A 64 -1.45 -10.06 13.13
N TYR A 65 -2.39 -10.07 12.17
CA TYR A 65 -2.10 -10.42 10.78
C TYR A 65 -1.23 -9.36 10.10
N ALA A 66 -1.57 -8.08 10.25
CA ALA A 66 -0.83 -7.00 9.61
C ALA A 66 0.57 -6.82 10.22
N MET A 67 0.75 -6.97 11.53
CA MET A 67 2.08 -6.94 12.18
C MET A 67 2.96 -8.07 11.65
N GLN A 68 2.44 -9.30 11.58
CA GLN A 68 3.21 -10.44 11.08
C GLN A 68 3.50 -10.30 9.57
N ALA A 69 2.54 -9.82 8.79
CA ALA A 69 2.73 -9.55 7.37
C ALA A 69 3.86 -8.53 7.14
N THR A 70 3.83 -7.39 7.83
CA THR A 70 4.88 -6.36 7.74
C THR A 70 6.25 -6.95 8.07
N LYS A 71 6.39 -7.69 9.17
CA LYS A 71 7.67 -8.32 9.55
C LYS A 71 8.20 -9.27 8.48
N LEU A 72 7.34 -10.11 7.92
CA LEU A 72 7.73 -11.04 6.86
C LEU A 72 8.12 -10.32 5.56
N ILE A 73 7.36 -9.29 5.16
CA ILE A 73 7.65 -8.51 3.94
C ILE A 73 9.00 -7.81 4.07
N MET A 74 9.21 -7.09 5.18
CA MET A 74 10.46 -6.38 5.46
C MET A 74 11.67 -7.32 5.42
N ALA A 75 11.54 -8.53 5.95
CA ALA A 75 12.63 -9.51 5.99
C ALA A 75 12.87 -10.23 4.65
N ASN A 76 11.82 -10.47 3.85
CA ASN A 76 11.91 -11.41 2.71
C ASN A 76 11.85 -10.73 1.34
N LEU A 77 11.28 -9.52 1.22
CA LEU A 77 11.15 -8.84 -0.06
C LEU A 77 12.52 -8.52 -0.70
N PRO A 78 13.50 -7.93 0.02
CA PRO A 78 14.83 -7.70 -0.54
C PRO A 78 15.51 -9.01 -0.99
N ILE A 79 15.31 -10.10 -0.24
CA ILE A 79 15.86 -11.42 -0.56
C ILE A 79 15.25 -11.96 -1.85
N ALA A 80 13.92 -11.92 -2.00
CA ALA A 80 13.23 -12.43 -3.18
C ALA A 80 13.53 -11.61 -4.45
N ILE A 81 13.78 -10.30 -4.30
CA ILE A 81 14.21 -9.44 -5.41
C ILE A 81 15.62 -9.82 -5.88
N LYS A 82 16.56 -9.98 -4.93
CA LYS A 82 17.97 -10.29 -5.23
C LYS A 82 18.19 -11.75 -5.66
N ASN A 83 17.41 -12.67 -5.09
CA ASN A 83 17.47 -14.10 -5.38
C ASN A 83 16.05 -14.65 -5.65
N PRO A 84 15.52 -14.49 -6.89
CA PRO A 84 14.17 -14.90 -7.26
C PRO A 84 13.83 -16.37 -7.02
N ALA A 85 14.86 -17.24 -7.03
CA ALA A 85 14.73 -18.68 -6.81
C ALA A 85 14.71 -19.09 -5.34
N ASN A 86 14.86 -18.14 -4.39
CA ASN A 86 14.77 -18.44 -2.97
C ASN A 86 13.33 -18.80 -2.58
N ILE A 87 13.04 -20.10 -2.52
CA ILE A 87 11.72 -20.65 -2.22
C ILE A 87 11.20 -20.21 -0.86
N GLU A 88 12.06 -20.12 0.16
CA GLU A 88 11.66 -19.71 1.50
C GLU A 88 11.20 -18.25 1.51
N ALA A 89 11.96 -17.35 0.89
CA ALA A 89 11.57 -15.95 0.77
C ALA A 89 10.25 -15.80 -0.01
N ARG A 90 10.07 -16.55 -1.10
CA ARG A 90 8.82 -16.58 -1.87
C ARG A 90 7.64 -17.09 -1.03
N ALA A 91 7.83 -18.17 -0.27
CA ALA A 91 6.79 -18.75 0.59
C ALA A 91 6.38 -17.79 1.71
N ASN A 92 7.36 -17.10 2.31
CA ASN A 92 7.11 -16.10 3.34
C ASN A 92 6.35 -14.89 2.76
N LEU A 93 6.69 -14.43 1.55
CA LEU A 93 5.97 -13.34 0.90
C LEU A 93 4.53 -13.71 0.53
N LEU A 94 4.27 -14.95 0.08
CA LEU A 94 2.91 -15.42 -0.19
C LEU A 94 2.05 -15.44 1.08
N GLN A 95 2.60 -15.96 2.19
CA GLN A 95 1.93 -15.93 3.49
C GLN A 95 1.69 -14.50 3.96
N ALA A 96 2.69 -13.62 3.83
CA ALA A 96 2.60 -12.24 4.25
C ALA A 96 1.55 -11.46 3.44
N SER A 97 1.54 -11.62 2.11
CA SER A 97 0.52 -11.02 1.25
C SER A 97 -0.89 -11.49 1.61
N THR A 98 -1.05 -12.79 1.90
CA THR A 98 -2.35 -13.37 2.33
C THR A 98 -2.81 -12.79 3.67
N MET A 99 -1.91 -12.68 4.65
CA MET A 99 -2.23 -12.08 5.95
C MET A 99 -2.55 -10.58 5.81
N ALA A 100 -1.77 -9.85 5.01
CA ALA A 100 -1.97 -8.42 4.78
C ALA A 100 -3.35 -8.13 4.16
N ILE A 101 -3.74 -8.86 3.11
CA ILE A 101 -5.04 -8.64 2.47
C ILE A 101 -6.20 -9.07 3.37
N SER A 102 -6.03 -10.14 4.16
CA SER A 102 -7.04 -10.58 5.13
C SER A 102 -7.26 -9.52 6.21
N ALA A 103 -6.18 -8.90 6.71
CA ALA A 103 -6.25 -7.80 7.66
C ALA A 103 -6.92 -6.58 7.04
N PHE A 104 -6.44 -6.15 5.87
CA PHE A 104 -6.94 -4.98 5.13
C PHE A 104 -8.44 -5.08 4.85
N TYR A 105 -8.89 -6.20 4.29
CA TYR A 105 -10.31 -6.41 3.97
C TYR A 105 -11.19 -6.44 5.23
N SER A 106 -10.67 -7.00 6.33
CA SER A 106 -11.40 -7.10 7.60
C SER A 106 -11.35 -5.83 8.45
N SER A 107 -10.59 -4.81 8.03
CA SER A 107 -10.51 -3.51 8.70
C SER A 107 -10.75 -2.34 7.76
N LEU A 108 -11.60 -2.48 6.74
CA LEU A 108 -11.94 -1.35 5.85
C LEU A 108 -12.64 -0.21 6.62
N GLY A 109 -11.91 0.87 6.89
CA GLY A 109 -12.40 2.06 7.60
C GLY A 109 -11.66 3.36 7.27
N GLY A 110 -10.72 3.31 6.32
CA GLY A 110 -9.90 4.44 5.88
C GLY A 110 -8.63 3.92 5.20
N ILE A 111 -8.54 4.08 3.88
CA ILE A 111 -7.44 3.54 3.05
C ILE A 111 -6.94 4.61 2.06
N PRO A 112 -6.43 5.76 2.57
CA PRO A 112 -6.10 6.91 1.75
C PRO A 112 -4.97 6.66 0.74
N ILE A 113 -4.04 5.73 0.99
CA ILE A 113 -2.99 5.36 0.03
C ILE A 113 -3.64 4.66 -1.17
N HIS A 114 -4.47 3.64 -0.93
CA HIS A 114 -5.19 2.95 -2.00
C HIS A 114 -6.14 3.88 -2.76
N ASN A 115 -6.86 4.76 -2.05
CA ASN A 115 -7.75 5.73 -2.66
C ASN A 115 -7.03 6.58 -3.72
N VAL A 116 -5.86 7.13 -3.38
CA VAL A 116 -5.06 7.92 -4.33
C VAL A 116 -4.46 7.01 -5.40
N ALA A 117 -3.98 5.82 -5.05
CA ALA A 117 -3.38 4.88 -6.01
C ALA A 117 -4.37 4.38 -7.07
N HIS A 118 -5.66 4.22 -6.73
CA HIS A 118 -6.70 3.86 -7.69
C HIS A 118 -6.88 4.94 -8.76
N ALA A 119 -6.90 6.21 -8.35
CA ALA A 119 -7.04 7.35 -9.26
C ALA A 119 -5.85 7.45 -10.23
N PHE A 120 -4.61 7.43 -9.71
CA PHE A 120 -3.40 7.43 -10.54
C PHE A 120 -3.35 6.23 -11.50
N GLY A 121 -3.75 5.05 -11.02
CA GLY A 121 -3.78 3.84 -11.84
C GLY A 121 -4.87 3.85 -12.93
N ALA A 122 -6.01 4.50 -12.69
CA ALA A 122 -7.09 4.63 -13.66
C ALA A 122 -6.78 5.66 -14.75
N ILE A 123 -6.24 6.83 -14.37
CA ILE A 123 -6.01 7.95 -15.29
C ILE A 123 -4.67 7.84 -16.03
N SER A 124 -3.61 7.40 -15.36
CA SER A 124 -2.24 7.40 -15.91
C SER A 124 -1.70 5.99 -16.19
N HIS A 125 -2.55 4.96 -16.03
CA HIS A 125 -2.19 3.55 -16.25
C HIS A 125 -0.95 3.09 -15.48
N ILE A 126 -0.71 3.67 -14.31
CA ILE A 126 0.38 3.27 -13.43
C ILE A 126 0.03 1.90 -12.82
N PRO A 127 0.95 0.91 -12.84
CA PRO A 127 0.74 -0.38 -12.17
C PRO A 127 0.38 -0.19 -10.70
N HIS A 128 -0.56 -0.97 -10.19
CA HIS A 128 -1.16 -0.71 -8.87
C HIS A 128 -0.15 -0.70 -7.72
N GLY A 129 0.70 -1.73 -7.64
CA GLY A 129 1.74 -1.81 -6.61
C GLY A 129 2.78 -0.71 -6.72
N ASP A 130 3.07 -0.23 -7.93
CA ASP A 130 3.99 0.89 -8.18
C ASP A 130 3.37 2.21 -7.70
N ALA A 131 2.08 2.44 -7.96
CA ALA A 131 1.33 3.58 -7.44
C ALA A 131 1.31 3.58 -5.91
N ASN A 132 0.92 2.45 -5.30
CA ASN A 132 0.92 2.25 -3.85
C ASN A 132 2.31 2.45 -3.24
N THR A 133 3.35 1.98 -3.92
CA THR A 133 4.74 2.19 -3.48
C THR A 133 5.04 3.67 -3.37
N VAL A 134 4.93 4.43 -4.45
CA VAL A 134 5.29 5.87 -4.48
C VAL A 134 4.46 6.67 -3.48
N LEU A 135 3.16 6.39 -3.41
CA LEU A 135 2.21 7.16 -2.61
C LEU A 135 2.32 6.91 -1.11
N MET A 136 2.75 5.72 -0.68
CA MET A 136 2.76 5.34 0.74
C MET A 136 3.42 6.39 1.66
N PRO A 137 4.71 6.75 1.52
CA PRO A 137 5.31 7.74 2.40
C PRO A 137 4.71 9.14 2.21
N VAL A 138 4.35 9.52 0.98
CA VAL A 138 3.83 10.86 0.67
C VAL A 138 2.47 11.10 1.31
N VAL A 139 1.55 10.12 1.21
CA VAL A 139 0.22 10.19 1.82
C VAL A 139 0.34 10.16 3.34
N ILE A 140 1.24 9.34 3.90
CA ILE A 140 1.51 9.33 5.34
C ILE A 140 1.93 10.72 5.81
N GLU A 141 2.92 11.32 5.13
CA GLU A 141 3.44 12.66 5.46
C GLU A 141 2.39 13.77 5.32
N THR A 142 1.48 13.65 4.34
CA THR A 142 0.46 14.68 4.07
C THR A 142 -0.73 14.59 5.01
N LEU A 143 -0.95 13.46 5.67
CA LEU A 143 -2.08 13.23 6.58
C LEU A 143 -1.63 12.88 8.01
N PRO A 144 -0.77 13.69 8.65
CA PRO A 144 -0.13 13.31 9.92
C PRO A 144 -1.16 13.01 11.02
N GLU A 145 -2.29 13.72 11.07
CA GLU A 145 -3.36 13.45 12.04
C GLU A 145 -3.95 12.03 11.95
N PHE A 146 -3.94 11.41 10.77
CA PHE A 146 -4.43 10.05 10.57
C PHE A 146 -3.43 8.99 11.06
N TYR A 147 -2.13 9.27 10.90
CA TYR A 147 -1.07 8.28 11.12
C TYR A 147 -0.36 8.42 12.48
N ILE A 148 -0.24 9.62 13.04
CA ILE A 148 0.57 9.87 14.25
C ILE A 148 0.04 9.10 15.47
N THR A 149 -1.28 9.04 15.63
CA THR A 149 -1.94 8.32 16.74
C THR A 149 -1.74 6.80 16.68
N LYS A 150 -1.22 6.30 15.54
CA LYS A 150 -0.93 4.88 15.29
C LYS A 150 0.57 4.64 15.09
N ALA A 151 1.41 5.66 15.31
CA ALA A 151 2.85 5.59 15.07
C ALA A 151 3.54 4.51 15.90
N ASP A 152 3.16 4.30 17.16
CA ASP A 152 3.74 3.24 18.00
C ASP A 152 3.50 1.84 17.40
N LYS A 153 2.26 1.58 16.93
CA LYS A 153 1.88 0.32 16.30
C LYS A 153 2.65 0.09 14.98
N LEU A 154 2.76 1.13 14.14
CA LEU A 154 3.55 1.07 12.91
C LEU A 154 5.04 0.85 13.19
N ALA A 155 5.59 1.54 14.19
CA ALA A 155 6.98 1.40 14.59
C ALA A 155 7.27 -0.01 15.10
N GLU A 156 6.38 -0.61 15.88
CA GLU A 156 6.51 -2.00 16.31
C GLU A 156 6.52 -2.97 15.10
N ALA A 157 5.59 -2.80 14.16
CA ALA A 157 5.52 -3.63 12.97
C ALA A 157 6.78 -3.52 12.09
N LEU A 158 7.30 -2.30 11.93
CA LEU A 158 8.49 -1.99 11.13
C LEU A 158 9.82 -2.20 11.89
N SER A 159 9.77 -2.64 13.15
CA SER A 159 10.94 -2.81 14.03
C SER A 159 11.78 -1.52 14.18
N VAL A 160 11.08 -0.39 14.36
CA VAL A 160 11.65 0.95 14.55
C VAL A 160 11.66 1.30 16.05
N GLU A 161 12.64 2.10 16.48
CA GLU A 161 12.74 2.57 17.86
C GLU A 161 11.53 3.45 18.26
N ARG A 162 10.91 3.11 19.41
CA ARG A 162 9.68 3.74 19.92
C ARG A 162 9.90 4.75 21.05
N THR A 163 11.14 5.16 21.29
CA THR A 163 11.49 6.11 22.35
C THR A 163 11.20 7.57 21.93
N GLY A 164 10.86 8.44 22.87
CA GLY A 164 10.60 9.86 22.59
C GLY A 164 9.11 10.19 22.40
N SER A 165 8.82 11.33 21.76
CA SER A 165 7.44 11.76 21.51
C SER A 165 6.80 10.99 20.33
N GLU A 166 5.48 11.03 20.22
CA GLU A 166 4.76 10.39 19.10
C GLU A 166 5.24 10.93 17.74
N GLU A 167 5.54 12.23 17.65
CA GLU A 167 6.09 12.89 16.45
C GLU A 167 7.46 12.32 16.08
N MET A 168 8.31 12.02 17.07
CA MET A 168 9.62 11.42 16.83
C MET A 168 9.47 9.99 16.30
N VAL A 169 8.60 9.19 16.92
CA VAL A 169 8.34 7.81 16.49
C VAL A 169 7.74 7.79 15.08
N TYR A 170 6.78 8.67 14.83
CA TYR A 170 6.17 8.88 13.51
C TYR A 170 7.21 9.25 12.45
N ALA A 171 8.09 10.21 12.73
CA ALA A 171 9.15 10.59 11.79
C ALA A 171 10.09 9.42 11.47
N ARG A 172 10.42 8.58 12.46
CA ARG A 172 11.22 7.36 12.22
C ARG A 172 10.46 6.33 11.38
N VAL A 173 9.16 6.17 11.56
CA VAL A 173 8.31 5.29 10.72
C VAL A 173 8.35 5.74 9.27
N VAL A 174 8.12 7.03 9.00
CA VAL A 174 8.18 7.59 7.65
C VAL A 174 9.56 7.36 7.01
N ASN A 175 10.63 7.65 7.76
CA ASN A 175 12.00 7.42 7.28
C ASN A 175 12.25 5.95 6.97
N LYS A 176 11.79 5.03 7.82
CA LYS A 176 11.97 3.58 7.59
C LYS A 176 11.26 3.10 6.32
N LEU A 177 10.07 3.62 6.03
CA LEU A 177 9.35 3.30 4.79
C LEU A 177 10.08 3.82 3.56
N LYS A 178 10.60 5.06 3.61
CA LYS A 178 11.44 5.64 2.55
C LYS A 178 12.74 4.85 2.34
N GLU A 179 13.42 4.47 3.40
CA GLU A 179 14.61 3.62 3.34
C GLU A 179 14.30 2.28 2.68
N PHE A 180 13.18 1.65 3.03
CA PHE A 180 12.79 0.37 2.47
C PHE A 180 12.42 0.46 0.97
N GLN A 181 11.79 1.56 0.54
CA GLN A 181 11.61 1.85 -0.89
C GLN A 181 12.96 1.89 -1.62
N LEU A 182 13.95 2.57 -1.06
CA LEU A 182 15.29 2.67 -1.66
C LEU A 182 16.02 1.31 -1.65
N GLU A 183 15.96 0.58 -0.54
CA GLU A 183 16.58 -0.75 -0.37
C GLU A 183 16.06 -1.75 -1.40
N THR A 184 14.75 -1.77 -1.62
CA THR A 184 14.13 -2.65 -2.61
C THR A 184 14.36 -2.19 -4.05
N GLY A 185 14.87 -0.96 -4.25
CA GLY A 185 15.09 -0.33 -5.54
C GLY A 185 13.79 0.15 -6.19
N ALA A 186 12.77 0.47 -5.40
CA ALA A 186 11.47 0.91 -5.88
C ALA A 186 11.53 2.30 -6.52
N ILE A 187 10.56 2.56 -7.39
CA ILE A 187 10.30 3.91 -7.88
C ILE A 187 9.84 4.81 -6.73
N THR A 188 10.18 6.09 -6.80
CA THR A 188 9.87 7.07 -5.75
C THR A 188 9.05 8.26 -6.24
N ASN A 189 8.73 8.31 -7.53
CA ASN A 189 7.92 9.33 -8.19
C ASN A 189 7.36 8.80 -9.51
N PHE A 190 6.45 9.55 -10.11
CA PHE A 190 5.77 9.23 -11.35
C PHE A 190 6.33 9.93 -12.59
N LYS A 191 7.54 10.54 -12.52
CA LYS A 191 8.13 11.30 -13.64
C LYS A 191 8.21 10.52 -14.94
N GLN A 192 8.46 9.21 -14.87
CA GLN A 192 8.55 8.36 -16.07
C GLN A 192 7.21 8.19 -16.81
N TRP A 193 6.08 8.48 -16.17
CA TRP A 193 4.75 8.45 -16.79
C TRP A 193 4.33 9.78 -17.43
N GLN A 194 5.11 10.85 -17.26
CA GLN A 194 4.89 12.15 -17.92
C GLN A 194 3.45 12.68 -17.77
N ILE A 195 2.94 12.70 -16.53
CA ILE A 195 1.55 13.09 -16.25
C ILE A 195 1.32 14.57 -16.60
N GLU A 196 0.38 14.82 -17.51
CA GLU A 196 0.05 16.16 -17.99
C GLU A 196 -0.91 16.92 -17.05
N ALA A 197 -1.00 18.24 -17.23
CA ALA A 197 -1.85 19.10 -16.39
C ALA A 197 -3.35 18.72 -16.45
N GLU A 198 -3.84 18.28 -17.61
CA GLU A 198 -5.22 17.80 -17.76
C GLU A 198 -5.47 16.55 -16.91
N GLN A 199 -4.52 15.61 -16.90
CA GLN A 199 -4.60 14.39 -16.11
C GLN A 199 -4.58 14.68 -14.61
N LYS A 200 -3.84 15.71 -14.15
CA LYS A 200 -3.87 16.13 -12.74
C LYS A 200 -5.30 16.45 -12.28
N GLY A 201 -6.05 17.22 -13.06
CA GLY A 201 -7.45 17.56 -12.74
C GLY A 201 -8.35 16.32 -12.74
N GLN A 202 -8.14 15.39 -13.66
CA GLN A 202 -8.88 14.12 -13.71
C GLN A 202 -8.57 13.22 -12.50
N ILE A 203 -7.32 13.22 -12.02
CA ILE A 203 -6.91 12.46 -10.83
C ILE A 203 -7.62 13.01 -9.58
N VAL A 204 -7.69 14.33 -9.40
CA VAL A 204 -8.43 14.95 -8.27
C VAL A 204 -9.88 14.48 -8.25
N GLU A 205 -10.56 14.54 -9.39
CA GLU A 205 -11.95 14.11 -9.51
C GLU A 205 -12.12 12.59 -9.29
N ALA A 206 -11.17 11.78 -9.76
CA ALA A 206 -11.19 10.35 -9.56
C ALA A 206 -11.00 9.96 -8.08
N ILE A 207 -10.13 10.66 -7.34
CA ILE A 207 -9.93 10.46 -5.89
C ILE A 207 -11.25 10.66 -5.14
N LYS A 208 -11.96 11.75 -5.43
CA LYS A 208 -13.23 12.12 -4.78
C LYS A 208 -14.38 11.17 -5.10
N LYS A 209 -14.35 10.52 -6.28
CA LYS A 209 -15.39 9.58 -6.75
C LYS A 209 -15.14 8.13 -6.35
N ASP A 210 -13.92 7.79 -5.98
CA ASP A 210 -13.59 6.44 -5.55
C ASP A 210 -14.37 6.06 -4.29
N ILE A 211 -14.85 4.81 -4.22
CA ILE A 211 -15.61 4.28 -3.08
C ILE A 211 -14.87 4.47 -1.74
N CYS A 212 -13.53 4.42 -1.77
CA CYS A 212 -12.67 4.54 -0.60
C CYS A 212 -12.75 5.93 0.04
N PHE A 213 -13.07 6.96 -0.75
CA PHE A 213 -13.25 8.33 -0.29
C PHE A 213 -14.43 8.44 0.70
N GLN A 214 -15.43 7.56 0.60
CA GLN A 214 -16.54 7.51 1.54
C GLN A 214 -16.11 7.10 2.95
N PHE A 215 -15.03 6.31 3.07
CA PHE A 215 -14.50 5.90 4.36
C PHE A 215 -13.63 6.99 5.01
N TYR A 216 -12.88 7.73 4.19
CA TYR A 216 -12.03 8.84 4.65
C TYR A 216 -11.91 9.93 3.58
N PRO A 217 -12.71 11.02 3.69
CA PRO A 217 -12.62 12.15 2.76
C PRO A 217 -11.31 12.93 2.95
N ILE A 218 -10.43 12.89 1.95
CA ILE A 218 -9.19 13.67 1.93
C ILE A 218 -9.51 15.12 1.56
N ALA A 219 -9.01 16.09 2.33
CA ALA A 219 -9.20 17.51 2.05
C ALA A 219 -8.51 17.95 0.74
N ASP A 220 -9.12 18.89 0.01
CA ASP A 220 -8.64 19.32 -1.31
C ASP A 220 -7.17 19.78 -1.30
N ASN A 221 -6.77 20.57 -0.30
CA ASN A 221 -5.38 21.03 -0.16
C ASN A 221 -4.38 19.86 0.06
N HIS A 222 -4.81 18.77 0.71
CA HIS A 222 -3.99 17.58 0.89
C HIS A 222 -3.89 16.78 -0.41
N ILE A 223 -4.99 16.67 -1.18
CA ILE A 223 -4.96 16.04 -2.51
C ILE A 223 -3.96 16.77 -3.42
N ASP A 224 -4.03 18.10 -3.48
CA ASP A 224 -3.10 18.91 -4.29
C ASP A 224 -1.65 18.71 -3.86
N THR A 225 -1.40 18.69 -2.54
CA THR A 225 -0.06 18.46 -1.99
C THR A 225 0.49 17.08 -2.36
N ILE A 226 -0.33 16.03 -2.28
CA ILE A 226 0.06 14.66 -2.66
C ILE A 226 0.41 14.60 -4.15
N ILE A 227 -0.42 15.20 -5.02
CA ILE A 227 -0.21 15.20 -6.47
C ILE A 227 1.10 15.92 -6.84
N GLU A 228 1.36 17.10 -6.28
CA GLU A 228 2.59 17.84 -6.56
C GLU A 228 3.85 17.16 -6.01
N ALA A 229 3.74 16.38 -4.94
CA ALA A 229 4.88 15.68 -4.35
C ALA A 229 5.37 14.47 -5.19
N VAL A 230 4.51 13.88 -6.02
CA VAL A 230 4.80 12.62 -6.74
C VAL A 230 5.02 12.78 -8.24
N ILE A 231 4.68 13.93 -8.83
CA ILE A 231 4.80 14.18 -10.28
C ILE A 231 6.13 14.83 -10.65
#